data_AF-A0A357LXA0-F1
#
_entry.id   AF-A0A357LXA0-F1
#
_cell.length_a   1.000
_cell.length_b   1.000
_cell.length_c   1.000
_cell.angle_alpha   90.00
_cell.angle_beta   90.00
_cell.angle_gamma   90.00
#
_symmetry.space_group_name_H-M   'P 1'
#
loop_
_entity.id
_entity.type
_entity.pdbx_description
1 polymer ?
#
loop_
_entity_poly.entity_id
_entity_poly.type
_entity_poly.pdbx_seq_one_letter_code
_entity_poly.pdbx_strand_id
1 'polypeptide(L)'
;MQKSALIKAMGVAFAAVAITACSSNSVDEGDALTTAQPVVVEEPTKKVEQVTLSAEELQAQADAQLREMTVFYFDFDESTIKNEAKAALTAHAKYLDANASAKVTLEGHADERGTPEYNMALGERR
;
A
#
# COMPACT_ATOMS: atom_id res chain seq x y z
N MET A 1 -26.54 -47.47 -9.52
CA MET A 1 -25.92 -48.62 -8.83
C MET A 1 -24.43 -48.61 -9.14
N GLN A 2 -23.59 -48.59 -8.09
CA GLN A 2 -22.16 -48.99 -8.03
C GLN A 2 -21.15 -48.06 -8.77
N LYS A 3 -20.36 -47.23 -8.05
CA LYS A 3 -19.12 -47.57 -7.28
C LYS A 3 -18.09 -48.25 -8.20
N SER A 4 -16.82 -47.85 -8.36
CA SER A 4 -15.77 -47.51 -7.38
C SER A 4 -14.47 -47.36 -8.22
N ALA A 5 -13.63 -46.34 -8.04
CA ALA A 5 -12.55 -46.23 -7.06
C ALA A 5 -11.19 -46.85 -7.48
N LEU A 6 -10.13 -46.15 -7.07
CA LEU A 6 -8.83 -46.68 -6.64
C LEU A 6 -7.88 -47.24 -7.72
N ILE A 7 -6.89 -46.45 -8.11
CA ILE A 7 -5.52 -46.95 -8.22
C ILE A 7 -4.59 -46.00 -7.46
N LYS A 8 -4.09 -46.50 -6.33
CA LYS A 8 -3.08 -45.89 -5.45
C LYS A 8 -1.67 -46.34 -5.89
N ALA A 9 -0.76 -45.36 -5.90
CA ALA A 9 0.58 -45.35 -5.32
C ALA A 9 1.58 -46.53 -5.52
N MET A 10 2.77 -46.17 -6.00
CA MET A 10 4.09 -46.61 -5.48
C MET A 10 5.11 -45.55 -5.97
N GLY A 11 5.65 -44.68 -5.10
CA GLY A 11 6.85 -44.91 -4.27
C GLY A 11 8.08 -44.44 -5.06
N VAL A 12 8.90 -43.48 -4.62
CA VAL A 12 9.85 -43.59 -3.50
C VAL A 12 10.25 -42.18 -2.99
N ALA A 13 10.42 -42.10 -1.68
CA ALA A 13 10.77 -40.95 -0.86
C ALA A 13 12.24 -40.51 -0.95
N PHE A 14 12.51 -39.22 -0.71
CA PHE A 14 13.75 -38.66 -0.13
C PHE A 14 13.49 -37.15 0.06
N ALA A 15 13.84 -36.41 1.11
CA ALA A 15 14.22 -36.65 2.49
C ALA A 15 13.93 -35.30 3.18
N ALA A 16 13.50 -35.33 4.44
CA ALA A 16 13.24 -34.14 5.23
C ALA A 16 14.55 -33.37 5.50
N VAL A 17 14.56 -32.06 5.27
CA VAL A 17 15.54 -31.14 5.85
C VAL A 17 14.80 -30.14 6.72
N ALA A 18 15.24 -30.09 7.97
CA ALA A 18 14.65 -29.37 9.08
C ALA A 18 14.84 -27.85 8.98
N ILE A 19 13.90 -27.15 9.60
CA ILE A 19 13.84 -25.69 9.78
C ILE A 19 14.93 -25.27 10.77
N THR A 20 15.72 -24.24 10.43
CA THR A 20 16.30 -23.32 11.41
C THR A 20 16.31 -21.91 10.85
N ALA A 21 15.64 -21.01 11.55
CA ALA A 21 15.62 -19.57 11.34
C ALA A 21 16.84 -18.88 12.00
N CYS A 22 17.27 -17.74 11.44
CA CYS A 22 17.87 -16.53 12.04
C CYS A 22 18.69 -15.82 10.93
N SER A 23 18.32 -14.62 10.46
CA SER A 23 18.41 -13.30 11.12
C SER A 23 19.83 -12.73 11.21
N SER A 24 19.99 -11.55 10.60
CA SER A 24 20.94 -10.46 10.86
C SER A 24 22.12 -10.23 9.88
N ASN A 25 22.36 -8.93 9.68
CA ASN A 25 23.25 -8.27 8.72
C ASN A 25 24.68 -8.82 8.70
N SER A 26 25.25 -8.86 7.50
CA SER A 26 26.67 -9.03 7.27
C SER A 26 27.45 -7.82 7.77
N VAL A 27 28.32 -8.08 8.74
CA VAL A 27 29.44 -7.24 9.17
C VAL A 27 30.53 -7.24 8.09
N ASP A 28 31.04 -6.05 7.77
CA ASP A 28 32.32 -5.84 7.08
C ASP A 28 33.39 -5.61 8.16
N GLU A 29 34.47 -6.40 8.13
CA GLU A 29 35.58 -6.37 9.07
C GLU A 29 36.57 -5.26 8.69
N GLY A 30 36.99 -4.44 9.66
CA GLY A 30 38.02 -3.44 9.43
C GLY A 30 38.51 -2.71 10.68
N ASP A 31 39.60 -3.23 11.23
CA ASP A 31 40.66 -2.51 11.95
C ASP A 31 40.57 -2.28 13.47
N ALA A 32 41.76 -2.28 14.07
CA ALA A 32 42.07 -2.77 15.39
C ALA A 32 42.17 -1.70 16.50
N LEU A 33 42.27 -2.25 17.73
CA LEU A 33 42.90 -1.73 18.96
C LEU A 33 42.03 -1.11 20.07
N THR A 34 42.36 -1.56 21.30
CA THR A 34 42.26 -0.89 22.62
C THR A 34 41.07 -1.24 23.55
N THR A 35 41.31 -2.27 24.36
CA THR A 35 41.27 -2.36 25.84
C THR A 35 40.35 -1.44 26.68
N ALA A 36 39.47 -2.12 27.43
CA ALA A 36 38.96 -1.87 28.79
C ALA A 36 37.99 -0.70 29.10
N GLN A 37 36.71 -1.05 29.36
CA GLN A 37 36.04 -1.02 30.69
C GLN A 37 34.51 -1.20 30.51
N PRO A 38 33.78 -1.80 31.48
CA PRO A 38 32.35 -2.04 31.36
C PRO A 38 31.57 -0.77 31.71
N VAL A 39 30.87 -0.20 30.72
CA VAL A 39 29.88 0.86 30.94
C VAL A 39 28.54 0.18 31.21
N VAL A 40 28.05 0.34 32.44
CA VAL A 40 26.68 0.02 32.83
C VAL A 40 25.77 0.93 32.00
N VAL A 41 25.08 0.35 31.01
CA VAL A 41 24.00 1.02 30.30
C VAL A 41 22.70 0.65 31.00
N GLU A 42 22.22 1.55 31.86
CA GLU A 42 20.82 1.58 32.24
C GLU A 42 20.00 1.93 30.99
N GLU A 43 19.24 0.98 30.46
CA GLU A 43 18.20 1.28 29.47
C GLU A 43 17.06 2.04 30.16
N PRO A 44 16.74 3.28 29.74
CA PRO A 44 15.46 3.85 30.06
C PRO A 44 14.41 3.08 29.25
N THR A 45 13.60 2.30 29.96
CA THR A 45 12.41 1.63 29.44
C THR A 45 11.42 2.69 28.92
N LYS A 46 11.64 3.11 27.67
CA LYS A 46 10.68 3.91 26.91
C LYS A 46 9.51 2.99 26.59
N LYS A 47 8.54 2.99 27.51
CA LYS A 47 7.23 2.35 27.37
C LYS A 47 6.65 2.76 26.03
N VAL A 48 6.74 1.88 25.04
CA VAL A 48 6.03 2.02 23.76
C VAL A 48 4.58 1.78 24.11
N GLU A 49 3.87 2.87 24.39
CA GLU A 49 2.43 2.89 24.54
C GLU A 49 1.87 2.53 23.17
N GLN A 50 1.56 1.25 22.96
CA GLN A 50 0.84 0.77 21.79
C GLN A 50 -0.52 1.45 21.80
N VAL A 51 -0.64 2.56 21.07
CA VAL A 51 -1.92 3.13 20.67
C VAL A 51 -2.58 2.06 19.78
N THR A 52 -3.44 1.27 20.41
CA THR A 52 -4.34 0.35 19.71
C THR A 52 -5.45 1.21 19.13
N LEU A 53 -5.22 1.72 17.92
CA LEU A 53 -6.23 2.45 17.17
C LEU A 53 -7.47 1.56 17.05
N SER A 54 -8.64 2.15 17.26
CA SER A 54 -9.90 1.53 16.92
C SER A 54 -9.98 1.29 15.40
N ALA A 55 -10.83 0.35 14.98
CA ALA A 55 -11.04 0.08 13.56
C ALA A 55 -11.52 1.33 12.79
N GLU A 56 -12.26 2.20 13.47
CA GLU A 56 -12.75 3.47 12.91
C GLU A 56 -11.61 4.47 12.68
N GLU A 57 -10.71 4.64 13.65
CA GLU A 57 -9.54 5.52 13.50
C GLU A 57 -8.59 5.02 12.41
N LEU A 58 -8.38 3.69 12.32
CA LEU A 58 -7.58 3.10 11.27
C LEU A 58 -8.18 3.35 9.88
N GLN A 59 -9.50 3.20 9.75
CA GLN A 59 -10.19 3.50 8.49
C GLN A 59 -10.10 4.98 8.14
N ALA A 60 -10.29 5.87 9.12
CA ALA A 60 -10.17 7.31 8.91
C ALA A 60 -8.75 7.69 8.46
N GLN A 61 -7.72 7.05 9.01
CA GLN A 61 -6.33 7.25 8.61
C GLN A 61 -6.05 6.69 7.19
N ALA A 62 -6.63 5.54 6.82
CA ALA A 62 -6.52 5.01 5.47
C ALA A 62 -7.21 5.90 4.44
N ASP A 63 -8.43 6.37 4.73
CA ASP A 63 -9.16 7.30 3.86
C ASP A 63 -8.41 8.64 3.76
N ALA A 64 -7.75 9.09 4.83
CA ALA A 64 -6.90 10.29 4.79
C ALA A 64 -5.71 10.13 3.85
N GLN A 65 -5.00 9.00 3.90
CA GLN A 65 -3.90 8.71 2.98
C GLN A 65 -4.37 8.65 1.52
N LEU A 66 -5.53 8.04 1.27
CA LEU A 66 -6.10 7.97 -0.08
C LEU A 66 -6.42 9.37 -0.66
N ARG A 67 -6.80 10.33 0.18
CA ARG A 67 -7.07 11.71 -0.25
C ARG A 67 -5.82 12.51 -0.60
N GLU A 68 -4.62 12.02 -0.27
CA GLU A 68 -3.37 12.64 -0.76
C GLU A 68 -3.25 12.54 -2.28
N MET A 69 -3.91 11.55 -2.91
CA MET A 69 -4.01 11.46 -4.36
C MET A 69 -5.03 12.45 -4.90
N THR A 70 -4.55 13.42 -5.67
CA THR A 70 -5.36 14.51 -6.27
C THR A 70 -5.30 14.55 -7.80
N VAL A 71 -4.44 13.74 -8.42
CA VAL A 71 -4.30 13.65 -9.88
C VAL A 71 -4.73 12.27 -10.35
N PHE A 72 -5.65 12.24 -11.31
CA PHE A 72 -6.23 11.03 -11.86
C PHE A 72 -5.96 10.95 -13.36
N TYR A 73 -5.36 9.84 -13.80
CA TYR A 73 -5.01 9.64 -15.20
C TYR A 73 -6.09 8.89 -15.96
N PHE A 74 -6.20 9.19 -17.25
CA PHE A 74 -7.12 8.57 -18.18
C PHE A 74 -6.34 7.89 -19.31
N ASP A 75 -6.94 6.87 -19.90
CA ASP A 75 -6.42 6.23 -21.09
C ASP A 75 -6.61 7.14 -22.33
N PHE A 76 -5.94 6.79 -23.43
CA PHE A 76 -5.97 7.60 -24.65
C PHE A 76 -7.39 7.73 -25.19
N ASP A 77 -7.81 8.97 -25.45
CA ASP A 77 -9.14 9.33 -25.95
C ASP A 77 -10.32 8.88 -25.05
N GLU A 78 -10.05 8.61 -23.77
CA GLU A 78 -11.06 8.17 -22.81
C GLU A 78 -11.33 9.21 -21.71
N SER A 79 -12.54 9.13 -21.14
CA SER A 79 -12.97 9.84 -19.92
C SER A 79 -13.45 8.86 -18.84
N THR A 80 -13.20 7.57 -19.04
CA THR A 80 -13.59 6.53 -18.09
C THR A 80 -12.70 6.58 -16.84
N ILE A 81 -13.32 6.61 -15.66
CA ILE A 81 -12.59 6.52 -14.39
C ILE A 81 -12.04 5.09 -14.22
N LYS A 82 -10.73 4.99 -14.07
CA LYS A 82 -10.04 3.71 -13.86
C LYS A 82 -10.36 3.13 -12.47
N ASN A 83 -10.30 1.80 -12.33
CA ASN A 83 -10.69 1.14 -11.08
C ASN A 83 -9.79 1.53 -9.90
N GLU A 84 -8.49 1.73 -10.15
CA GLU A 84 -7.51 2.17 -9.16
C GLU A 84 -7.83 3.54 -8.55
N ALA A 85 -8.49 4.43 -9.30
CA ALA A 85 -8.87 5.76 -8.85
C ALA A 85 -10.07 5.75 -7.90
N LYS A 86 -10.93 4.72 -7.98
CA LYS A 86 -12.23 4.69 -7.29
C LYS A 86 -12.10 4.79 -5.77
N ALA A 87 -11.08 4.15 -5.18
CA ALA A 87 -10.87 4.17 -3.74
C ALA A 87 -10.60 5.59 -3.22
N ALA A 88 -9.69 6.33 -3.88
CA ALA A 88 -9.38 7.71 -3.52
C ALA A 88 -10.55 8.66 -3.79
N LEU A 89 -11.23 8.53 -4.93
CA LEU A 89 -12.42 9.33 -5.22
C LEU A 89 -13.52 9.10 -4.17
N THR A 90 -13.71 7.86 -3.73
CA THR A 90 -14.65 7.54 -2.64
C THR A 90 -14.22 8.18 -1.33
N ALA A 91 -12.92 8.17 -1.00
CA ALA A 91 -12.39 8.82 0.20
C ALA A 91 -12.57 10.35 0.18
N HIS A 92 -12.41 10.99 -0.98
CA HIS A 92 -12.72 12.41 -1.20
C HIS A 92 -14.22 12.68 -1.04
N ALA A 93 -15.08 11.87 -1.66
CA ALA A 93 -16.54 12.02 -1.57
C ALA A 93 -17.02 11.96 -0.11
N LYS A 94 -16.60 10.93 0.65
CA LYS A 94 -16.92 10.83 2.09
C LYS A 94 -16.47 12.06 2.88
N TYR A 95 -15.30 12.60 2.57
CA TYR A 95 -14.80 13.79 3.25
C TYR A 95 -15.67 15.00 2.94
N LEU A 96 -16.05 15.22 1.68
CA LEU A 96 -16.93 16.32 1.27
C LEU A 96 -18.32 16.19 1.89
N ASP A 97 -18.87 14.97 1.96
CA ASP A 97 -20.15 14.70 2.62
C ASP A 97 -20.12 15.05 4.12
N ALA A 98 -19.01 14.73 4.80
CA ALA A 98 -18.83 15.04 6.22
C ALA A 98 -18.48 16.52 6.48
N ASN A 99 -18.01 17.25 5.47
CA ASN A 99 -17.51 18.62 5.60
C ASN A 99 -18.21 19.54 4.60
N ALA A 100 -19.48 19.87 4.87
CA ALA A 100 -20.32 20.66 3.95
C ALA A 100 -19.77 22.06 3.61
N SER A 101 -18.84 22.62 4.39
CA SER A 101 -18.16 23.88 4.09
C SER A 101 -16.94 23.72 3.18
N ALA A 102 -16.45 22.50 2.95
CA ALA A 102 -15.33 22.23 2.07
C ALA A 102 -15.71 22.51 0.61
N LYS A 103 -14.75 23.01 -0.17
CA LYS A 103 -14.91 23.28 -1.59
C LYS A 103 -13.74 22.65 -2.35
N VAL A 104 -14.04 22.11 -3.52
CA VAL A 104 -13.05 21.55 -4.44
C VAL A 104 -13.28 22.13 -5.83
N THR A 105 -12.20 22.35 -6.57
CA THR A 105 -12.23 22.67 -7.99
C THR A 105 -11.73 21.45 -8.74
N LEU A 106 -12.44 21.04 -9.80
CA LEU A 106 -12.03 19.96 -10.68
C LEU A 106 -11.54 20.57 -11.99
N GLU A 107 -10.36 20.16 -12.42
CA GLU A 107 -9.74 20.61 -13.66
C GLU A 107 -9.40 19.40 -14.51
N GLY A 108 -10.05 19.31 -15.68
CA GLY A 108 -9.82 18.25 -16.64
C GLY A 108 -8.78 18.68 -17.69
N HIS A 109 -7.84 17.78 -17.97
CA HIS A 109 -6.77 18.01 -18.93
C HIS A 109 -6.79 16.97 -20.05
N ALA A 110 -6.31 17.39 -21.23
CA ALA A 110 -6.00 16.52 -22.33
C ALA A 110 -4.56 16.78 -22.80
N ASP A 111 -3.97 15.82 -23.50
CA ASP A 111 -2.64 16.00 -24.08
C ASP A 111 -2.69 16.87 -25.35
N GLU A 112 -1.54 17.13 -25.96
CA GLU A 112 -1.42 18.05 -27.10
C GLU A 112 -1.88 17.48 -28.45
N ARG A 113 -2.26 16.19 -28.51
CA ARG A 113 -2.64 15.54 -29.78
C ARG A 113 -4.07 15.90 -30.15
N GLY A 114 -4.31 16.21 -31.43
CA GLY A 114 -5.64 16.57 -31.93
C GLY A 114 -5.88 18.08 -31.97
N THR A 115 -7.15 18.49 -32.07
CA THR A 115 -7.50 19.93 -32.11
C THR A 115 -7.68 20.50 -30.70
N PRO A 116 -7.37 21.79 -30.48
CA PRO A 116 -7.59 22.43 -29.18
C PRO A 116 -9.03 22.32 -28.69
N GLU A 117 -10.01 22.48 -29.58
CA GLU A 117 -11.44 22.43 -29.26
C GLU A 117 -11.86 21.02 -28.81
N TYR A 118 -11.31 19.98 -29.46
CA TYR A 118 -11.56 18.60 -29.06
C TYR A 118 -10.98 18.32 -27.68
N ASN A 119 -9.75 18.77 -27.42
CA ASN A 119 -9.06 18.58 -26.16
C ASN A 119 -9.72 19.36 -25.01
N MET A 120 -10.28 20.54 -25.28
CA MET A 120 -11.10 21.28 -24.32
C MET A 120 -12.35 20.48 -23.94
N ALA A 121 -13.09 19.97 -24.94
CA ALA A 121 -14.27 19.16 -24.69
C ALA A 121 -13.95 17.83 -24.01
N LEU A 122 -12.80 17.22 -24.30
CA LEU A 122 -12.34 15.99 -23.62
C LEU A 122 -11.94 16.28 -22.17
N GLY A 123 -11.28 17.41 -21.92
CA GLY A 123 -11.00 17.91 -20.58
C GLY A 123 -12.29 18.14 -19.78
N GLU A 124 -13.30 18.80 -20.35
CA GLU A 124 -14.59 19.02 -19.66
C GLU A 124 -15.36 17.73 -19.35
N ARG A 125 -15.17 16.66 -20.12
CA ARG A 125 -15.77 15.35 -19.84
C ARG A 125 -15.05 14.58 -18.72
N ARG A 126 -13.77 14.90 -18.47
CA ARG A 126 -12.91 14.25 -17.49
C ARG A 126 -13.08 14.91 -16.12
#